data_AF-A0A1Q8B1B2-F1
#
_entry.id   AF-A0A1Q8B1B2-F1
#
_cell.length_a   1.000
_cell.length_b   1.000
_cell.length_c   1.000
_cell.angle_alpha   90.00
_cell.angle_beta   90.00
_cell.angle_gamma   90.00
#
_symmetry.space_group_name_H-M   'P 1'
#
loop_
_entity.id
_entity.type
_entity.pdbx_description
1 polymer ?
#
loop_
_entity_poly.entity_id
_entity_poly.type
_entity_poly.pdbx_seq_one_letter_code
_entity_poly.pdbx_strand_id
1 'polypeptide(L)'
;MTKIGEQVAELKIYLSDSLNEKFRQIAMSVHGYGRGSLSKAAEEALTKWCSEHESRPIHRETVDQSETTHQRTKAEVESHINPDERESSNQEVRGVGENDSKNATGPTA
;
A
#
# COMPACT_ATOMS: atom_id res chain seq x y z
N MET A 1 53.25 0.07 1.66
CA MET A 1 52.02 0.59 2.28
C MET A 1 50.89 -0.34 1.89
N THR A 2 50.56 -1.30 2.76
CA THR A 2 49.53 -2.30 2.49
C THR A 2 48.17 -1.63 2.58
N LYS A 3 47.42 -1.60 1.47
CA LYS A 3 46.00 -1.20 1.46
C LYS A 3 45.28 -2.08 2.48
N ILE A 4 44.87 -1.50 3.60
CA ILE A 4 43.96 -2.14 4.54
C ILE A 4 42.71 -2.44 3.72
N GLY A 5 42.39 -3.72 3.52
CA GLY A 5 41.23 -4.12 2.74
C GLY A 5 39.99 -3.43 3.29
N GLU A 6 39.31 -2.66 2.46
CA GLU A 6 38.07 -1.98 2.83
C GLU A 6 37.08 -3.06 3.29
N GLN A 7 36.68 -3.00 4.56
CA GLN A 7 35.73 -3.96 5.10
C GLN A 7 34.35 -3.63 4.57
N VAL A 8 33.79 -4.53 3.76
CA VAL A 8 32.44 -4.41 3.22
C VAL A 8 31.47 -4.99 4.26
N ALA A 9 30.51 -4.17 4.70
CA ALA A 9 29.43 -4.62 5.58
C ALA A 9 28.26 -5.20 4.77
N GLU A 10 27.54 -6.16 5.35
CA GLU A 10 26.34 -6.77 4.76
C GLU A 10 25.07 -6.28 5.47
N LEU A 11 24.01 -6.01 4.69
CA LEU A 11 22.68 -5.67 5.19
C LEU A 11 21.63 -6.49 4.43
N LYS A 12 20.82 -7.27 5.15
CA LYS A 12 19.70 -8.02 4.58
C LYS A 12 18.43 -7.17 4.62
N ILE A 13 17.81 -6.95 3.47
CA ILE A 13 16.60 -6.14 3.31
C ILE A 13 15.51 -6.99 2.66
N TYR A 14 14.28 -6.90 3.17
CA TYR A 14 13.11 -7.48 2.54
C TYR A 14 12.39 -6.41 1.74
N LEU A 15 12.12 -6.69 0.46
CA LEU A 15 11.43 -5.80 -0.47
C LEU A 15 10.19 -6.53 -1.01
N SER A 16 9.19 -5.79 -1.48
CA SER A 16 8.15 -6.40 -2.29
C SER A 16 8.74 -6.94 -3.59
N ASP A 17 8.14 -8.01 -4.14
CA ASP A 17 8.62 -8.64 -5.36
C ASP A 17 8.72 -7.66 -6.52
N SER A 18 7.69 -6.81 -6.69
CA SER A 18 7.61 -5.78 -7.72
C SER A 18 8.75 -4.75 -7.61
N LEU A 19 9.14 -4.38 -6.40
CA LEU A 19 10.22 -3.41 -6.19
C LEU A 19 11.59 -4.06 -6.43
N ASN A 20 11.78 -5.30 -5.98
CA ASN A 20 13.01 -6.07 -6.22
C ASN A 20 13.25 -6.29 -7.72
N GLU A 21 12.21 -6.66 -8.48
CA GLU A 21 12.32 -6.84 -9.93
C GLU A 21 12.72 -5.54 -10.63
N LYS A 22 12.00 -4.46 -10.34
CA LYS A 22 12.30 -3.14 -10.91
C LYS A 22 13.70 -2.66 -10.56
N PHE A 23 14.12 -2.83 -9.30
CA PHE A 23 15.45 -2.46 -8.85
C PHE A 23 16.54 -3.22 -9.61
N ARG A 24 16.40 -4.55 -9.74
CA ARG A 24 17.37 -5.38 -10.48
C ARG A 24 17.47 -4.96 -11.94
N GLN A 25 16.34 -4.76 -12.61
CA GLN A 25 16.32 -4.35 -14.02
C GLN A 25 17.05 -3.02 -14.22
N ILE A 26 16.75 -2.02 -13.39
CA ILE A 26 17.37 -0.69 -13.49
C ILE A 26 18.86 -0.76 -13.14
N ALA A 27 19.21 -1.39 -12.02
CA ALA A 27 20.60 -1.51 -11.59
C ALA A 27 21.47 -2.20 -12.64
N MET A 28 20.97 -3.26 -13.27
CA MET A 28 21.67 -3.96 -14.34
C MET A 28 21.71 -3.14 -15.64
N SER A 29 20.69 -2.34 -15.93
CA SER A 29 20.70 -1.43 -17.08
C SER A 29 21.71 -0.30 -16.92
N VAL A 30 21.94 0.20 -15.70
CA VAL A 30 22.84 1.34 -15.42
C VAL A 30 24.28 0.88 -15.24
N HIS A 31 24.52 -0.16 -14.45
CA HIS A 31 25.86 -0.62 -14.09
C HIS A 31 26.31 -1.89 -14.81
N GLY A 32 25.46 -2.46 -15.67
CA GLY A 32 25.71 -3.70 -16.40
C GLY A 32 25.34 -4.98 -15.63
N TYR A 33 25.57 -6.11 -16.29
CA TYR A 33 25.11 -7.44 -15.83
C TYR A 33 26.16 -8.18 -14.98
N GLY A 34 27.15 -7.47 -14.45
CA GLY A 34 28.29 -8.04 -13.72
C GLY A 34 28.05 -8.26 -12.22
N ARG A 35 28.99 -8.95 -11.58
CA ARG A 35 29.02 -9.11 -10.12
C ARG A 35 29.17 -7.73 -9.45
N GLY A 36 28.24 -7.39 -8.57
CA GLY A 36 28.27 -6.16 -7.78
C GLY A 36 27.45 -4.99 -8.33
N SER A 37 26.80 -5.12 -9.50
CA SER A 37 25.92 -4.06 -10.02
C SER A 37 24.78 -3.70 -9.05
N LEU A 38 24.17 -4.72 -8.44
CA LEU A 38 23.13 -4.53 -7.42
C LEU A 38 23.67 -3.86 -6.16
N SER A 39 24.83 -4.31 -5.67
CA SER A 39 25.47 -3.73 -4.49
C SER A 39 25.84 -2.28 -4.73
N LYS A 40 26.33 -1.94 -5.93
CA LYS A 40 26.69 -0.56 -6.28
C LYS A 40 25.47 0.35 -6.35
N ALA A 41 24.41 -0.09 -7.04
CA ALA A 41 23.15 0.66 -7.09
C ALA A 41 22.53 0.83 -5.69
N ALA A 42 22.62 -0.20 -4.84
CA ALA A 42 22.09 -0.15 -3.47
C ALA A 42 22.89 0.82 -2.60
N GLU A 43 24.22 0.79 -2.69
CA GLU A 43 25.10 1.75 -2.00
C GLU A 43 24.74 3.18 -2.39
N GLU A 44 24.66 3.49 -3.70
CA GLU A 44 24.31 4.83 -4.18
C GLU A 44 22.93 5.29 -3.70
N ALA A 45 21.92 4.41 -3.76
CA ALA A 45 20.57 4.72 -3.31
C ALA A 45 20.51 4.97 -1.80
N LEU A 46 21.17 4.14 -1.00
CA LEU A 46 21.20 4.26 0.46
C LEU A 46 22.00 5.48 0.91
N THR A 47 23.14 5.78 0.28
CA THR A 47 23.90 7.01 0.54
C THR A 47 23.02 8.24 0.30
N LYS A 48 22.33 8.30 -0.85
CA LYS A 48 21.42 9.41 -1.16
C LYS A 48 20.29 9.52 -0.14
N TRP A 49 19.65 8.40 0.20
CA TRP A 49 18.58 8.37 1.20
C TRP A 49 19.04 8.92 2.56
N CYS A 50 20.20 8.47 3.05
CA CYS A 50 20.77 8.96 4.32
C CYS A 50 21.07 10.46 4.27
N SER A 51 21.72 10.94 3.21
CA SER A 51 22.03 12.37 3.06
C SER A 51 20.78 13.25 3.05
N GLU A 52 19.67 12.78 2.46
CA GLU A 52 18.40 13.51 2.46
C GLU A 52 17.73 13.59 3.84
N HIS A 53 18.08 12.69 4.77
CA HIS A 53 17.40 12.53 6.06
C HIS A 53 18.26 12.85 7.29
N GLU A 54 19.58 12.96 7.15
CA GLU A 54 20.51 13.26 8.26
C GLU A 54 20.30 14.67 8.85
N SER A 55 19.74 15.60 8.08
CA SER A 55 19.47 16.98 8.53
C SER A 55 18.10 17.18 9.19
N ARG A 56 17.25 16.15 9.25
CA ARG A 56 15.96 16.25 9.93
C ARG A 56 16.17 15.85 11.40
N PRO A 57 16.15 16.79 12.37
CA PRO A 57 16.12 16.38 13.76
C PRO A 57 14.91 15.48 13.93
N ILE A 58 15.16 14.21 14.27
CA ILE A 58 14.11 13.25 14.58
C ILE A 58 13.43 13.78 15.83
N HIS A 59 12.34 14.52 15.64
CA HIS A 59 11.40 14.83 16.72
C HIS A 59 10.79 13.49 17.10
N ARG A 60 11.37 12.83 18.10
CA ARG A 60 10.79 11.68 18.76
C ARG A 60 9.55 12.20 19.49
N GLU A 61 8.46 12.40 18.77
CA GLU A 61 7.15 12.54 19.39
C GLU A 61 6.78 11.15 19.93
N THR A 62 7.17 10.91 21.17
CA THR A 62 6.41 10.04 22.05
C THR A 62 5.02 10.62 22.13
N VAL A 63 4.10 10.07 21.34
CA VAL A 63 2.68 10.39 21.42
C VAL A 63 2.19 9.87 22.77
N ASP A 64 2.23 10.73 23.78
CA ASP A 64 1.42 10.60 24.98
C ASP A 64 -0.02 10.95 24.58
N GLN A 65 -0.80 9.91 24.27
CA GLN A 65 -2.23 10.04 24.02
C GLN A 65 -2.94 10.22 25.38
N SER A 66 -2.83 11.42 25.93
CA SER A 66 -3.67 11.86 27.04
C SER A 66 -4.78 12.75 26.49
N GLU A 67 -5.99 12.20 26.58
CA GLU A 67 -7.34 12.73 26.35
C GLU A 67 -7.52 14.25 26.38
N THR A 68 -8.29 14.81 25.42
CA THR A 68 -9.10 16.01 25.66
C THR A 68 -10.29 16.07 24.70
N THR A 69 -11.43 15.61 25.25
CA THR A 69 -12.69 16.33 25.40
C THR A 69 -13.34 16.97 24.17
N HIS A 70 -14.46 16.35 23.80
CA HIS A 70 -15.65 16.86 23.13
C HIS A 70 -15.84 18.39 23.14
N GLN A 71 -16.08 18.97 21.97
CA GLN A 71 -16.96 20.14 21.86
C GLN A 71 -18.10 19.89 20.87
N ARG A 72 -19.28 19.80 21.47
CA ARG A 72 -20.62 19.83 20.91
C ARG A 72 -20.93 21.26 20.45
N THR A 73 -21.39 21.45 19.22
CA THR A 73 -22.29 22.55 18.87
C THR A 73 -23.53 22.03 18.16
N LYS A 74 -24.61 22.19 18.91
CA LYS A 74 -26.03 21.97 18.70
C LYS A 74 -26.58 22.73 17.48
N ALA A 75 -27.18 22.01 16.54
CA ALA A 75 -28.30 22.51 15.74
C ALA A 75 -29.28 21.36 15.55
N GLU A 76 -30.28 21.32 16.42
CA GLU A 76 -31.50 20.53 16.29
C GLU A 76 -32.18 20.85 14.96
N VAL A 77 -32.48 19.82 14.17
CA VAL A 77 -33.80 19.68 13.54
C VAL A 77 -34.22 18.24 13.74
N GLU A 78 -35.14 18.08 14.67
CA GLU A 78 -35.92 16.87 14.88
C GLU A 78 -36.76 16.57 13.62
N SER A 79 -36.67 15.35 13.11
CA SER A 79 -37.88 14.68 12.62
C SER A 79 -37.84 13.24 13.12
N HIS A 80 -38.58 13.04 14.21
CA HIS A 80 -38.90 11.72 14.73
C HIS A 80 -39.80 11.03 13.70
N ILE A 81 -39.25 10.09 12.94
CA ILE A 81 -40.06 9.14 12.17
C ILE A 81 -40.16 7.86 12.98
N ASN A 82 -41.39 7.57 13.37
CA ASN A 82 -41.82 6.52 14.28
C ASN A 82 -41.73 5.14 13.58
N PRO A 83 -41.15 4.09 14.19
CA PRO A 83 -40.89 2.81 13.52
C PRO A 83 -42.11 1.87 13.33
N ASP A 84 -43.34 2.34 13.52
CA ASP A 84 -44.54 1.46 13.63
C ASP A 84 -45.52 1.53 12.45
N GLU A 85 -45.24 2.24 11.36
CA GLU A 85 -46.15 2.23 10.19
C GLU A 85 -45.72 1.17 9.15
N ARG A 86 -46.03 -0.09 9.49
CA ARG A 86 -46.17 -1.18 8.51
C ARG A 86 -47.53 -1.08 7.80
N GLU A 87 -47.48 -1.33 6.49
CA GLU A 87 -48.47 -2.09 5.69
C GLU A 87 -49.24 -1.34 4.56
N SER A 88 -48.90 -1.78 3.34
CA SER A 88 -49.72 -2.07 2.14
C SER A 88 -50.52 -0.99 1.41
N SER A 89 -50.12 -0.75 0.15
CA SER A 89 -50.83 -1.24 -1.07
C SER A 89 -50.19 -0.64 -2.33
N ASN A 90 -49.48 -1.45 -3.14
CA ASN A 90 -49.89 -2.02 -4.46
C ASN A 90 -49.89 -0.99 -5.61
N GLN A 91 -49.49 -1.24 -6.85
CA GLN A 91 -48.88 -2.34 -7.61
C GLN A 91 -48.74 -1.82 -9.07
N GLU A 92 -47.87 -2.46 -9.89
CA GLU A 92 -47.79 -2.52 -11.38
C GLU A 92 -46.48 -1.97 -11.99
N VAL A 93 -45.68 -2.67 -12.81
CA VAL A 93 -45.64 -4.07 -13.29
C VAL A 93 -44.28 -4.34 -14.01
N ARG A 94 -43.78 -5.59 -13.91
CA ARG A 94 -43.08 -6.44 -14.92
C ARG A 94 -41.66 -6.03 -15.40
N GLY A 95 -40.67 -6.92 -15.56
CA GLY A 95 -40.58 -8.39 -15.52
C GLY A 95 -39.17 -8.85 -15.08
N VAL A 96 -39.00 -9.97 -14.36
CA VAL A 96 -38.99 -11.41 -14.75
C VAL A 96 -37.70 -11.88 -15.45
N GLY A 97 -36.94 -12.73 -14.73
CA GLY A 97 -35.99 -13.77 -15.21
C GLY A 97 -34.50 -13.42 -15.00
N GLU A 98 -33.68 -14.06 -14.13
CA GLU A 98 -33.82 -15.36 -13.45
C GLU A 98 -33.33 -16.54 -14.30
N ASN A 99 -32.07 -16.59 -14.79
CA ASN A 99 -31.43 -17.88 -15.10
C ASN A 99 -29.88 -17.84 -15.12
N ASP A 100 -29.28 -18.40 -14.07
CA ASP A 100 -28.03 -19.17 -14.13
C ASP A 100 -28.12 -20.24 -15.23
N SER A 101 -27.07 -20.41 -16.04
CA SER A 101 -26.71 -21.73 -16.57
C SER A 101 -25.29 -21.80 -17.13
N LYS A 102 -24.56 -22.73 -16.54
CA LYS A 102 -23.28 -23.30 -16.96
C LYS A 102 -23.39 -23.83 -18.40
N ASN A 103 -22.40 -23.58 -19.24
CA ASN A 103 -22.18 -24.40 -20.43
C ASN A 103 -20.78 -25.03 -20.38
N ALA A 104 -20.80 -26.35 -20.27
CA ALA A 104 -19.68 -27.23 -20.56
C ALA A 104 -20.05 -28.09 -21.77
N THR A 105 -19.01 -28.45 -22.52
CA THR A 105 -18.88 -29.58 -23.48
C THR A 105 -18.72 -29.16 -24.95
N GLY A 106 -17.60 -29.57 -25.56
CA GLY A 106 -17.33 -29.54 -27.02
C GLY A 106 -18.14 -30.61 -27.77
N PRO A 107 -17.62 -31.31 -28.80
CA PRO A 107 -16.50 -31.06 -29.72
C PRO A 107 -16.97 -31.02 -31.21
N THR A 108 -16.09 -30.67 -32.17
CA THR A 108 -16.30 -30.82 -33.64
C THR A 108 -14.92 -30.65 -34.30
N ALA A 109 -14.40 -31.45 -35.25
CA ALA A 109 -14.77 -32.65 -36.00
C ALA A 109 -13.47 -33.39 -36.38
#